data_AF-A0A662U0E1-F1
#
_entry.id   AF-A0A662U0E1-F1
#
_cell.length_a   1.000
_cell.length_b   1.000
_cell.length_c   1.000
_cell.angle_alpha   90.00
_cell.angle_beta   90.00
_cell.angle_gamma   90.00
#
_symmetry.space_group_name_H-M   'P 1'
#
loop_
_entity.id
_entity.type
_entity.pdbx_description
1 polymer ?
#
loop_
_entity_poly.entity_id
_entity_poly.type
_entity_poly.pdbx_seq_one_letter_code
_entity_poly.pdbx_strand_id
1 'polypeptide(L)'
;MRKSKYVISAFFCLTLLIAITVAIQPITATDNYGFYRVYEGEYSLIYIHNSVDNWVKENSEEVFKLVDDVVGKILSTLELKEYSRKVNITIISLTLGEKLGIRREPFLITDSGVILGFAPYEVRGARPFLVENENIVNMGYLLGWVVDSVTIYLLINNIGYWHNDAAFGLMEALISYFMSNTIPLKYSIASKLLKYPHGFTASMINLGYYKPLKEAIIHYRAEARSYAWEVDSFSFWIIKKYGVEKFITTYKLIAENPIPRVFKDVYGVSLEELERDWLAFLKKSYGNETFTKTTIVVLAARNPLIIYDDSYKQLKNVAEDIKYILEGFAYRFFEIEADIRVVPFSQVKDSIDNVLRENNVLAVTYSKSTAFYNMVRYSKCRYIDICNNGFSFVRECHTSNSDTVFVIDETHYDTILGIIVGNNVTLITNKASLLVKIHPFSIGGCYIKGKLYVVFPHVIPLAKKKPSVMVRGEILVPILTLLAVLLLYIALRKHVVKFK
;
A
#
# COMPACT_ATOMS: atom_id res chain seq x y z
N MET A 1 15.51 -38.95 55.16
CA MET A 1 15.81 -37.52 54.88
C MET A 1 16.77 -37.24 53.70
N ARG A 2 17.19 -38.21 52.87
CA ARG A 2 18.10 -37.94 51.71
C ARG A 2 17.41 -37.62 50.36
N LYS A 3 16.10 -37.82 50.22
CA LYS A 3 15.39 -37.72 48.92
C LYS A 3 14.75 -36.35 48.62
N SER A 4 14.56 -35.48 49.62
CA SER A 4 13.99 -34.13 49.44
C SER A 4 14.98 -33.13 48.81
N LYS A 5 16.29 -33.32 49.03
CA LYS A 5 17.34 -32.43 48.47
C LYS A 5 17.40 -32.44 46.93
N TYR A 6 17.07 -33.56 46.28
CA TYR A 6 17.16 -33.69 44.82
C TYR A 6 15.98 -33.02 44.08
N VAL A 7 14.79 -33.01 44.68
CA VAL A 7 13.61 -32.36 44.08
C VAL A 7 13.73 -30.84 44.16
N ILE A 8 14.21 -30.32 45.28
CA ILE A 8 14.46 -28.88 45.45
C ILE A 8 15.60 -28.42 44.53
N SER A 9 16.66 -29.25 44.37
CA SER A 9 17.77 -28.98 43.44
C SER A 9 17.34 -28.94 41.98
N ALA A 10 16.48 -29.88 41.54
CA ALA A 10 15.99 -29.90 40.16
C ALA A 10 15.05 -28.71 39.87
N PHE A 11 14.21 -28.33 40.84
CA PHE A 11 13.32 -27.17 40.71
C PHE A 11 14.12 -25.86 40.65
N PHE A 12 15.16 -25.73 41.47
CA PHE A 12 16.10 -24.59 41.43
C PHE A 12 16.88 -24.54 40.12
N CYS A 13 17.35 -25.67 39.59
CA CYS A 13 18.04 -25.71 38.30
C CYS A 13 17.11 -25.32 37.14
N LEU A 14 15.84 -25.73 37.17
CA LEU A 14 14.87 -25.40 36.12
C LEU A 14 14.46 -23.92 36.17
N THR A 15 14.21 -23.36 37.36
CA THR A 15 13.95 -21.93 37.51
C THR A 15 15.17 -21.08 37.19
N LEU A 16 16.38 -21.56 37.53
CA LEU A 16 17.63 -20.90 37.14
C LEU A 16 17.85 -20.98 35.62
N LEU A 17 17.53 -22.09 34.96
CA LEU A 17 17.64 -22.21 33.50
C LEU A 17 16.64 -21.29 32.78
N ILE A 18 15.41 -21.19 33.29
CA ILE A 18 14.38 -20.26 32.79
C ILE A 18 14.79 -18.81 33.05
N ALA A 19 15.31 -18.51 34.24
CA ALA A 19 15.82 -17.18 34.56
C ALA A 19 17.02 -16.81 33.69
N ILE A 20 17.92 -17.76 33.38
CA ILE A 20 19.06 -17.57 32.50
C ILE A 20 18.60 -17.43 31.04
N THR A 21 17.62 -18.20 30.54
CA THR A 21 17.13 -18.01 29.17
C THR A 21 16.34 -16.70 28.99
N VAL A 22 15.57 -16.29 30.01
CA VAL A 22 14.90 -14.98 30.03
C VAL A 22 15.91 -13.83 30.20
N ALA A 23 16.98 -14.03 30.98
CA ALA A 23 18.03 -13.03 31.18
C ALA A 23 19.09 -13.00 30.05
N ILE A 24 19.20 -14.03 29.21
CA ILE A 24 20.08 -14.03 28.03
C ILE A 24 19.39 -13.43 26.80
N GLN A 25 18.04 -13.42 26.74
CA GLN A 25 17.32 -12.78 25.64
C GLN A 25 17.60 -11.27 25.44
N PRO A 26 18.04 -10.47 26.43
CA PRO A 26 18.50 -9.11 26.19
C PRO A 26 20.02 -8.97 25.96
N ILE A 27 20.85 -9.98 26.25
CA ILE A 27 22.32 -9.76 26.34
C ILE A 27 23.03 -9.92 25.00
N THR A 28 22.42 -10.53 23.98
CA THR A 28 23.00 -10.59 22.61
C THR A 28 22.42 -9.56 21.65
N ALA A 29 21.66 -8.58 22.14
CA ALA A 29 21.14 -7.46 21.36
C ALA A 29 21.68 -6.12 21.89
N THR A 30 22.98 -6.02 22.10
CA THR A 30 23.68 -4.73 22.21
C THR A 30 23.92 -4.13 20.82
N ASP A 31 22.88 -4.05 19.99
CA ASP A 31 22.87 -3.17 18.83
C ASP A 31 22.47 -1.78 19.34
N ASN A 32 23.45 -0.91 19.63
CA ASN A 32 23.35 0.53 19.90
C ASN A 32 21.91 1.10 20.06
N TYR A 33 21.34 0.98 21.26
CA TYR A 33 20.09 1.64 21.69
C TYR A 33 20.31 3.15 21.88
N GLY A 34 20.61 3.86 20.80
CA GLY A 34 20.84 5.30 20.83
C GLY A 34 20.07 6.02 19.74
N PHE A 35 19.65 7.24 20.02
CA PHE A 35 19.23 8.17 18.99
C PHE A 35 20.47 8.73 18.29
N TYR A 36 20.44 8.75 16.96
CA TYR A 36 21.43 9.45 16.15
C TYR A 36 21.34 10.95 16.40
N ARG A 37 20.11 11.47 16.44
CA ARG A 37 19.84 12.88 16.69
C ARG A 37 18.42 13.05 17.21
N VAL A 38 18.22 14.06 18.05
CA VAL A 38 16.91 14.51 18.51
C VAL A 38 16.75 15.97 18.08
N TYR A 39 15.62 16.29 17.48
CA TYR A 39 15.28 17.65 17.10
C TYR A 39 14.02 18.09 17.84
N GLU A 40 14.09 19.27 18.42
CA GLU A 40 12.96 19.90 19.08
C GLU A 40 12.45 21.05 18.21
N GLY A 41 11.23 20.89 17.69
CA GLY A 41 10.53 21.89 16.88
C GLY A 41 9.52 22.69 17.69
N GLU A 42 8.71 23.49 17.01
CA GLU A 42 7.61 24.23 17.61
C GLU A 42 6.47 23.26 17.97
N TYR A 43 6.16 22.33 17.06
CA TYR A 43 4.98 21.46 17.14
C TYR A 43 5.33 20.00 17.45
N SER A 44 6.56 19.58 17.16
CA SER A 44 6.99 18.18 17.22
C SER A 44 8.33 17.99 17.91
N LEU A 45 8.53 16.80 18.47
CA LEU A 45 9.80 16.33 19.00
C LEU A 45 10.21 15.08 18.22
N ILE A 46 11.25 15.21 17.39
CA ILE A 46 11.61 14.19 16.41
C ILE A 46 12.86 13.44 16.86
N TYR A 47 12.72 12.14 17.00
CA TYR A 47 13.78 11.22 17.38
C TYR A 47 14.22 10.41 16.16
N ILE A 48 15.46 10.60 15.72
CA ILE A 48 16.04 9.79 14.64
C ILE A 48 16.89 8.69 15.27
N HIS A 49 16.47 7.44 15.16
CA HIS A 49 17.16 6.32 15.77
C HIS A 49 18.43 5.92 14.98
N ASN A 50 19.46 5.43 15.67
CA ASN A 50 20.71 5.00 15.02
C ASN A 50 20.52 3.89 13.98
N SER A 51 19.46 3.09 14.11
CA SER A 51 19.14 2.00 13.17
C SER A 51 18.57 2.47 11.84
N VAL A 52 18.14 3.73 11.71
CA VAL A 52 17.51 4.23 10.47
C VAL A 52 18.52 4.29 9.33
N ASP A 53 18.00 4.23 8.10
CA ASP A 53 18.79 4.36 6.88
C ASP A 53 19.62 5.65 6.83
N ASN A 54 20.80 5.60 6.20
CA ASN A 54 21.72 6.73 6.12
C ASN A 54 21.11 7.93 5.40
N TRP A 55 20.21 7.72 4.44
CA TRP A 55 19.52 8.81 3.75
C TRP A 55 18.77 9.71 4.75
N VAL A 56 18.09 9.14 5.75
CA VAL A 56 17.39 9.94 6.78
C VAL A 56 18.39 10.71 7.65
N LYS A 57 19.53 10.11 7.98
CA LYS A 57 20.57 10.74 8.82
C LYS A 57 21.19 11.94 8.10
N GLU A 58 21.58 11.75 6.84
CA GLU A 58 22.19 12.77 5.99
C GLU A 58 21.23 13.93 5.70
N ASN A 59 19.93 13.66 5.57
CA ASN A 59 18.90 14.67 5.30
C ASN A 59 18.15 15.14 6.56
N SER A 60 18.68 14.84 7.75
CA SER A 60 17.92 14.93 9.01
C SER A 60 17.43 16.34 9.36
N GLU A 61 18.17 17.39 8.99
CA GLU A 61 17.75 18.78 9.23
C GLU A 61 16.59 19.20 8.34
N GLU A 62 16.59 18.77 7.07
CA GLU A 62 15.47 19.05 6.16
C GLU A 62 14.24 18.23 6.56
N VAL A 63 14.44 16.94 6.88
CA VAL A 63 13.38 16.07 7.41
C VAL A 63 12.71 16.73 8.62
N PHE A 64 13.51 17.21 9.57
CA PHE A 64 13.00 17.88 10.76
C PHE A 64 12.13 19.09 10.43
N LYS A 65 12.65 20.03 9.64
CA LYS A 65 11.92 21.26 9.28
C LYS A 65 10.59 20.95 8.58
N LEU A 66 10.58 19.99 7.66
CA LEU A 66 9.40 19.63 6.90
C LEU A 66 8.37 18.89 7.74
N VAL A 67 8.80 17.98 8.62
CA VAL A 67 7.90 17.27 9.53
C VAL A 67 7.25 18.25 10.50
N ASP A 68 8.02 19.16 11.12
CA ASP A 68 7.48 20.13 12.07
C ASP A 68 6.46 21.06 11.40
N ASP A 69 6.75 21.57 10.19
CA ASP A 69 5.83 22.37 9.39
C ASP A 69 4.53 21.61 9.04
N VAL A 70 4.66 20.35 8.61
CA VAL A 70 3.50 19.49 8.31
C VAL A 70 2.63 19.27 9.54
N VAL A 71 3.23 18.96 10.70
CA VAL A 71 2.51 18.76 11.97
C VAL A 71 1.81 20.05 12.40
N GLY A 72 2.49 21.20 12.30
CA GLY A 72 1.90 22.50 12.60
C GLY A 72 0.67 22.81 11.76
N LYS A 73 0.73 22.52 10.45
CA LYS A 73 -0.43 22.68 9.55
C LYS A 73 -1.59 21.75 9.90
N ILE A 74 -1.32 20.49 10.29
CA ILE A 74 -2.35 19.56 10.74
C ILE A 74 -3.02 20.10 12.02
N LEU A 75 -2.23 20.45 13.03
CA LEU A 75 -2.73 20.99 14.31
C LEU A 75 -3.58 22.26 14.09
N SER A 76 -3.06 23.20 13.30
CA SER A 76 -3.77 24.44 12.97
C SER A 76 -5.09 24.16 12.26
N THR A 77 -5.12 23.19 11.35
CA THR A 77 -6.34 22.86 10.60
C THR A 77 -7.34 22.10 11.46
N LEU A 78 -6.90 21.25 12.38
CA LEU A 78 -7.78 20.59 13.35
C LEU A 78 -8.24 21.53 14.48
N GLU A 79 -7.84 22.80 14.44
CA GLU A 79 -8.06 23.80 15.48
C GLU A 79 -7.59 23.38 16.87
N LEU A 80 -6.58 22.51 16.92
CA LEU A 80 -5.91 22.08 18.15
C LEU A 80 -4.87 23.13 18.57
N LYS A 81 -5.27 24.41 18.55
CA LYS A 81 -4.40 25.58 18.81
C LYS A 81 -3.87 25.59 20.25
N GLU A 82 -4.57 24.92 21.16
CA GLU A 82 -4.19 24.76 22.57
C GLU A 82 -3.49 23.41 22.85
N TYR A 83 -3.09 22.66 21.81
CA TYR A 83 -2.31 21.45 22.00
C TYR A 83 -0.95 21.81 22.60
N SER A 84 -0.90 21.82 23.92
CA SER A 84 0.23 22.29 24.73
C SER A 84 1.43 21.35 24.74
N ARG A 85 1.31 20.19 24.09
CA ARG A 85 2.35 19.15 24.02
C ARG A 85 2.91 19.10 22.61
N LYS A 86 4.18 18.74 22.47
CA LYS A 86 4.76 18.42 21.16
C LYS A 86 4.42 16.99 20.80
N VAL A 87 4.13 16.73 19.52
CA VAL A 87 3.91 15.35 19.04
C VAL A 87 5.27 14.64 18.95
N ASN A 88 5.45 13.56 19.70
CA ASN A 88 6.67 12.75 19.59
C ASN A 88 6.65 11.95 18.29
N ILE A 89 7.70 12.03 17.48
CA ILE A 89 7.83 11.27 16.24
C ILE A 89 9.17 10.55 16.26
N THR A 90 9.16 9.22 16.34
CA THR A 90 10.39 8.42 16.31
C THR A 90 10.55 7.74 14.96
N ILE A 91 11.63 8.03 14.23
CA ILE A 91 11.93 7.41 12.94
C ILE A 91 12.98 6.31 13.14
N ILE A 92 12.61 5.09 12.76
CA ILE A 92 13.43 3.87 12.88
C ILE A 92 13.55 3.17 11.53
N SER A 93 14.48 2.21 11.40
CA SER A 93 14.46 1.31 10.24
C SER A 93 13.26 0.36 10.28
N LEU A 94 12.77 -0.02 9.10
CA LEU A 94 11.71 -1.02 8.96
C LEU A 94 12.03 -2.33 9.70
N THR A 95 13.28 -2.79 9.67
CA THR A 95 13.70 -4.03 10.38
C THR A 95 13.56 -3.93 11.90
N LEU A 96 13.87 -2.77 12.49
CA LEU A 96 13.62 -2.55 13.91
C LEU A 96 12.12 -2.44 14.17
N GLY A 97 11.39 -1.76 13.28
CA GLY A 97 9.93 -1.69 13.33
C GLY A 97 9.27 -3.07 13.38
N GLU A 98 9.66 -3.98 12.50
CA GLU A 98 9.13 -5.35 12.48
C GLU A 98 9.34 -6.07 13.81
N LYS A 99 10.50 -5.87 14.47
CA LYS A 99 10.76 -6.41 15.81
C LYS A 99 9.86 -5.80 16.90
N LEU A 100 9.45 -4.54 16.72
CA LEU A 100 8.52 -3.84 17.61
C LEU A 100 7.05 -4.13 17.29
N GLY A 101 6.76 -4.92 16.25
CA GLY A 101 5.40 -5.27 15.86
C GLY A 101 4.78 -4.40 14.76
N ILE A 102 5.56 -3.52 14.11
CA ILE A 102 5.15 -2.88 12.85
C ILE A 102 4.96 -3.99 11.80
N ARG A 103 3.77 -4.06 11.20
CA ARG A 103 3.43 -5.09 10.21
C ARG A 103 3.02 -4.49 8.89
N ARG A 104 1.74 -4.12 8.76
CA ARG A 104 1.12 -3.71 7.50
C ARG A 104 1.36 -2.24 7.22
N GLU A 105 0.94 -1.39 8.16
CA GLU A 105 1.28 0.03 8.14
C GLU A 105 2.65 0.22 8.76
N PRO A 106 3.52 1.09 8.20
CA PRO A 106 4.88 1.26 8.67
C PRO A 106 4.95 2.14 9.91
N PHE A 107 3.96 2.14 10.80
CA PHE A 107 3.98 2.92 12.02
C PHE A 107 3.27 2.25 13.20
N LEU A 108 3.54 2.74 14.41
CA LEU A 108 2.80 2.45 15.64
C LEU A 108 2.36 3.77 16.29
N ILE A 109 1.16 3.75 16.86
CA ILE A 109 0.67 4.81 17.73
C ILE A 109 1.03 4.46 19.17
N THR A 110 1.53 5.44 19.91
CA THR A 110 1.88 5.34 21.33
C THR A 110 1.13 6.41 22.11
N ASP A 111 1.15 6.32 23.44
CA ASP A 111 0.50 7.31 24.31
C ASP A 111 1.07 8.73 24.13
N SER A 112 2.32 8.85 23.67
CA SER A 112 3.02 10.15 23.57
C SER A 112 3.26 10.63 22.13
N GLY A 113 2.88 9.84 21.13
CA GLY A 113 3.13 10.15 19.72
C GLY A 113 3.24 8.90 18.86
N VAL A 114 4.11 8.92 17.85
CA VAL A 114 4.18 7.88 16.81
C VAL A 114 5.60 7.33 16.61
N ILE A 115 5.70 6.05 16.25
CA ILE A 115 6.93 5.41 15.81
C ILE A 115 6.77 5.04 14.34
N LEU A 116 7.65 5.53 13.48
CA LEU A 116 7.62 5.35 12.03
C LEU A 116 8.79 4.49 11.55
N GLY A 117 8.49 3.38 10.90
CA GLY A 117 9.45 2.54 10.18
C GLY A 117 9.72 3.08 8.78
N PHE A 118 10.93 3.58 8.53
CA PHE A 118 11.34 4.04 7.22
C PHE A 118 11.99 2.92 6.39
N ALA A 119 11.61 2.85 5.12
CA ALA A 119 12.25 2.07 4.09
C ALA A 119 12.71 3.01 2.96
N PRO A 120 14.00 3.04 2.58
CA PRO A 120 14.47 3.88 1.47
C PRO A 120 14.01 3.35 0.11
N TYR A 121 14.02 4.21 -0.91
CA TYR A 121 13.46 3.96 -2.24
C TYR A 121 13.94 2.64 -2.87
N GLU A 122 15.20 2.28 -2.68
CA GLU A 122 15.86 1.16 -3.33
C GLU A 122 15.34 -0.19 -2.82
N VAL A 123 14.87 -0.23 -1.56
CA VAL A 123 14.35 -1.44 -0.91
C VAL A 123 12.83 -1.50 -0.89
N ARG A 124 12.14 -0.44 -1.32
CA ARG A 124 10.68 -0.48 -1.50
C ARG A 124 10.35 -1.44 -2.65
N GLY A 125 9.54 -2.45 -2.36
CA GLY A 125 9.07 -3.41 -3.38
C GLY A 125 8.21 -2.76 -4.48
N ALA A 126 7.65 -1.58 -4.18
CA ALA A 126 6.83 -0.75 -5.05
C ALA A 126 7.51 0.58 -5.33
N ARG A 127 7.80 0.88 -6.60
CA ARG A 127 8.31 2.19 -7.03
C ARG A 127 7.18 2.91 -7.76
N PRO A 128 6.53 3.91 -7.15
CA PRO A 128 5.27 4.45 -7.67
C PRO A 128 5.37 5.21 -8.98
N PHE A 129 6.53 5.79 -9.26
CA PHE A 129 6.81 6.51 -10.49
C PHE A 129 8.27 6.29 -10.86
N LEU A 130 8.58 6.32 -12.16
CA LEU A 130 9.96 6.51 -12.64
C LEU A 130 10.31 7.97 -12.35
N VAL A 131 11.07 8.23 -11.29
CA VAL A 131 11.43 9.60 -10.87
C VAL A 131 12.94 9.74 -10.95
N GLU A 132 13.39 10.83 -11.57
CA GLU A 132 14.80 11.16 -11.75
C GLU A 132 15.54 11.46 -10.43
N ASN A 133 14.81 11.67 -9.32
CA ASN A 133 15.37 12.08 -8.05
C ASN A 133 14.79 11.27 -6.88
N GLU A 134 15.59 10.33 -6.37
CA GLU A 134 15.25 9.45 -5.24
C GLU A 134 15.01 10.24 -3.94
N ASN A 135 15.66 11.39 -3.74
CA ASN A 135 15.45 12.23 -2.55
C ASN A 135 14.03 12.77 -2.50
N ILE A 136 13.47 13.19 -3.64
CA ILE A 136 12.09 13.69 -3.70
C ILE A 136 11.12 12.55 -3.33
N VAL A 137 11.35 11.33 -3.82
CA VAL A 137 10.50 10.18 -3.53
C VAL A 137 10.64 9.71 -2.09
N ASN A 138 11.85 9.72 -1.54
CA ASN A 138 12.10 9.38 -0.14
C ASN A 138 11.44 10.37 0.81
N MET A 139 11.57 11.67 0.53
CA MET A 139 10.94 12.71 1.34
C MET A 139 9.41 12.64 1.25
N GLY A 140 8.85 12.53 0.04
CA GLY A 140 7.39 12.40 -0.13
C GLY A 140 6.81 11.16 0.57
N TYR A 141 7.51 10.03 0.52
CA TYR A 141 7.12 8.81 1.24
C TYR A 141 7.15 9.01 2.76
N LEU A 142 8.23 9.59 3.30
CA LEU A 142 8.35 9.86 4.73
C LEU A 142 7.23 10.80 5.20
N LEU A 143 7.02 11.91 4.50
CA LEU A 143 6.00 12.90 4.84
C LEU A 143 4.58 12.32 4.75
N GLY A 144 4.30 11.47 3.75
CA GLY A 144 3.02 10.78 3.64
C GLY A 144 2.68 9.98 4.90
N TRP A 145 3.62 9.15 5.38
CA TRP A 145 3.39 8.37 6.60
C TRP A 145 3.39 9.19 7.88
N VAL A 146 4.12 10.31 7.92
CA VAL A 146 4.01 11.28 9.01
C VAL A 146 2.61 11.87 9.06
N VAL A 147 2.07 12.35 7.93
CA VAL A 147 0.71 12.89 7.87
C VAL A 147 -0.31 11.86 8.35
N ASP A 148 -0.22 10.64 7.84
CA ASP A 148 -1.12 9.54 8.18
C ASP A 148 -1.09 9.24 9.70
N SER A 149 0.09 8.86 10.21
CA SER A 149 0.25 8.46 11.61
C SER A 149 -0.05 9.58 12.60
N VAL A 150 0.37 10.82 12.32
CA VAL A 150 0.11 11.98 13.20
C VAL A 150 -1.36 12.34 13.19
N THR A 151 -2.02 12.31 12.03
CA THR A 151 -3.46 12.58 11.95
C THR A 151 -4.22 11.56 12.79
N ILE A 152 -3.93 10.26 12.63
CA ILE A 152 -4.54 9.20 13.43
C ILE A 152 -4.29 9.44 14.92
N TYR A 153 -3.05 9.69 15.33
CA TYR A 153 -2.71 9.98 16.72
C TYR A 153 -3.53 11.14 17.29
N LEU A 154 -3.61 12.26 16.58
CA LEU A 154 -4.34 13.45 17.04
C LEU A 154 -5.84 13.21 17.10
N LEU A 155 -6.41 12.49 16.14
CA LEU A 155 -7.84 12.15 16.14
C LEU A 155 -8.18 11.27 17.35
N ILE A 156 -7.43 10.20 17.58
CA ILE A 156 -7.68 9.26 18.69
C ILE A 156 -7.59 9.97 20.04
N ASN A 157 -6.59 10.85 20.22
CA ASN A 157 -6.32 11.46 21.52
C ASN A 157 -7.13 12.73 21.81
N ASN A 158 -7.64 13.43 20.79
CA ASN A 158 -8.25 14.76 20.98
C ASN A 158 -9.63 14.91 20.37
N ILE A 159 -10.03 14.06 19.42
CA ILE A 159 -11.28 14.25 18.65
C ILE A 159 -12.26 13.12 18.91
N GLY A 160 -11.84 11.88 18.72
CA GLY A 160 -12.65 10.66 18.85
C GLY A 160 -12.15 9.55 17.94
N TYR A 161 -12.28 8.30 18.40
CA TYR A 161 -11.95 7.10 17.63
C TYR A 161 -13.07 6.79 16.60
N TRP A 162 -12.72 6.17 15.47
CA TRP A 162 -13.74 5.74 14.51
C TRP A 162 -14.40 4.44 15.00
N HIS A 163 -15.70 4.48 15.28
CA HIS A 163 -16.41 3.31 15.81
C HIS A 163 -17.08 2.45 14.73
N ASN A 164 -17.06 2.88 13.47
CA ASN A 164 -17.63 2.15 12.33
C ASN A 164 -16.88 2.45 11.01
N ASP A 165 -17.22 1.67 9.98
CA ASP A 165 -16.63 1.75 8.64
C ASP A 165 -16.82 3.12 7.96
N ALA A 166 -17.98 3.77 8.15
CA ALA A 166 -18.25 5.09 7.61
C ALA A 166 -17.35 6.17 8.22
N ALA A 167 -17.21 6.17 9.55
CA ALA A 167 -16.30 7.05 10.27
C ALA A 167 -14.84 6.79 9.89
N PHE A 168 -14.47 5.52 9.70
CA PHE A 168 -13.15 5.14 9.18
C PHE A 168 -12.89 5.73 7.79
N GLY A 169 -13.87 5.66 6.89
CA GLY A 169 -13.77 6.27 5.55
C GLY A 169 -13.61 7.79 5.58
N LEU A 170 -14.34 8.48 6.45
CA LEU A 170 -14.16 9.94 6.63
C LEU A 170 -12.80 10.29 7.25
N MET A 171 -12.28 9.43 8.14
CA MET A 171 -10.93 9.59 8.72
C MET A 171 -9.84 9.46 7.65
N GLU A 172 -9.90 8.42 6.81
CA GLU A 172 -8.99 8.26 5.67
C GLU A 172 -9.09 9.44 4.69
N ALA A 173 -10.30 9.92 4.40
CA ALA A 173 -10.49 11.06 3.53
C ALA A 173 -9.93 12.38 4.11
N LEU A 174 -9.95 12.53 5.43
CA LEU A 174 -9.28 13.63 6.12
C LEU A 174 -7.75 13.53 6.03
N ILE A 175 -7.18 12.32 6.14
CA ILE A 175 -5.76 12.08 5.89
C ILE A 175 -5.41 12.46 4.46
N SER A 176 -6.19 12.02 3.47
CA SER A 176 -6.03 12.38 2.04
C SER A 176 -6.05 13.90 1.84
N TYR A 177 -6.95 14.60 2.54
CA TYR A 177 -7.00 16.06 2.55
C TYR A 177 -5.71 16.66 3.11
N PHE A 178 -5.19 16.18 4.24
CA PHE A 178 -3.93 16.66 4.80
C PHE A 178 -2.75 16.39 3.88
N MET A 179 -2.60 15.17 3.36
CA MET A 179 -1.50 14.83 2.44
C MET A 179 -1.42 15.79 1.25
N SER A 180 -2.58 16.23 0.76
CA SER A 180 -2.67 17.13 -0.39
C SER A 180 -2.51 18.61 -0.05
N ASN A 181 -2.70 19.03 1.21
CA ASN A 181 -2.64 20.44 1.62
C ASN A 181 -1.44 20.80 2.51
N THR A 182 -0.80 19.83 3.17
CA THR A 182 0.30 20.08 4.11
C THR A 182 1.67 19.77 3.50
N ILE A 183 1.76 18.69 2.71
CA ILE A 183 3.00 18.28 2.05
C ILE A 183 3.33 19.24 0.90
N PRO A 184 4.55 19.78 0.82
CA PRO A 184 4.96 20.63 -0.30
C PRO A 184 4.78 19.95 -1.65
N LEU A 185 4.26 20.69 -2.63
CA LEU A 185 3.89 20.16 -3.96
C LEU A 185 5.03 19.40 -4.67
N LYS A 186 6.30 19.79 -4.42
CA LYS A 186 7.46 19.08 -4.99
C LYS A 186 7.57 17.62 -4.51
N TYR A 187 7.07 17.32 -3.30
CA TYR A 187 7.09 15.98 -2.70
C TYR A 187 5.77 15.21 -2.91
N SER A 188 4.69 15.89 -3.30
CA SER A 188 3.35 15.29 -3.57
C SER A 188 3.21 14.79 -5.01
N ILE A 189 4.12 13.90 -5.44
CA ILE A 189 4.23 13.43 -6.83
C ILE A 189 2.91 12.80 -7.32
N ALA A 190 2.31 11.91 -6.51
CA ALA A 190 1.07 11.21 -6.86
C ALA A 190 -0.09 12.19 -7.10
N SER A 191 -0.28 13.16 -6.18
CA SER A 191 -1.33 14.16 -6.30
C SER A 191 -1.19 14.98 -7.59
N LYS A 192 0.04 15.36 -7.95
CA LYS A 192 0.31 16.13 -9.18
C LYS A 192 0.03 15.31 -10.44
N LEU A 193 0.52 14.08 -10.51
CA LEU A 193 0.41 13.23 -11.70
C LEU A 193 -1.02 12.73 -11.92
N LEU A 194 -1.71 12.38 -10.84
CA LEU A 194 -3.08 11.85 -10.89
C LEU A 194 -4.14 12.94 -10.79
N LYS A 195 -3.76 14.22 -10.66
CA LYS A 195 -4.68 15.32 -10.34
C LYS A 195 -5.60 14.96 -9.15
N TYR A 196 -5.06 14.20 -8.21
CA TYR A 196 -5.84 13.59 -7.14
C TYR A 196 -6.18 14.64 -6.06
N PRO A 197 -7.38 14.59 -5.45
CA PRO A 197 -8.41 13.56 -5.66
C PRO A 197 -9.34 13.83 -6.85
N HIS A 198 -9.68 15.09 -7.15
CA HIS A 198 -10.80 15.39 -8.06
C HIS A 198 -10.62 14.95 -9.51
N GLY A 199 -9.46 15.16 -10.12
CA GLY A 199 -9.22 14.79 -11.52
C GLY A 199 -9.21 13.27 -11.70
N PHE A 200 -8.67 12.54 -10.72
CA PHE A 200 -8.73 11.08 -10.67
C PHE A 200 -10.18 10.58 -10.58
N THR A 201 -10.96 11.12 -9.64
CA THR A 201 -12.38 10.79 -9.45
C THR A 201 -13.20 11.07 -10.70
N ALA A 202 -13.05 12.26 -11.30
CA ALA A 202 -13.73 12.61 -12.54
C ALA A 202 -13.36 11.66 -13.68
N SER A 203 -12.07 11.29 -13.79
CA SER A 203 -11.61 10.31 -14.78
C SER A 203 -12.27 8.94 -14.62
N MET A 204 -12.45 8.45 -13.38
CA MET A 204 -13.14 7.19 -13.14
C MET A 204 -14.64 7.27 -13.46
N ILE A 205 -15.32 8.34 -13.03
CA ILE A 205 -16.74 8.57 -13.31
C ILE A 205 -16.99 8.65 -14.83
N ASN A 206 -16.15 9.36 -15.57
CA ASN A 206 -16.25 9.49 -17.03
C ASN A 206 -16.06 8.17 -17.77
N LEU A 207 -15.41 7.18 -17.15
CA LEU A 207 -15.28 5.82 -17.68
C LEU A 207 -16.43 4.88 -17.27
N GLY A 208 -17.41 5.39 -16.51
CA GLY A 208 -18.59 4.64 -16.05
C GLY A 208 -18.43 3.99 -14.68
N TYR A 209 -17.34 4.26 -13.96
CA TYR A 209 -17.15 3.76 -12.59
C TYR A 209 -17.62 4.84 -11.61
N TYR A 210 -18.79 4.65 -11.03
CA TYR A 210 -19.39 5.56 -10.05
C TYR A 210 -20.27 4.78 -9.08
N LYS A 211 -20.22 5.15 -7.79
CA LYS A 211 -21.13 4.67 -6.76
C LYS A 211 -21.78 5.87 -6.05
N PRO A 212 -23.09 5.82 -5.75
CA PRO A 212 -23.72 6.88 -4.96
C PRO A 212 -23.00 7.08 -3.62
N LEU A 213 -22.76 8.33 -3.21
CA LEU A 213 -21.95 8.64 -2.02
C LEU A 213 -22.48 7.98 -0.75
N LYS A 214 -23.80 7.88 -0.61
CA LYS A 214 -24.42 7.16 0.51
C LYS A 214 -23.91 5.72 0.59
N GLU A 215 -23.83 5.03 -0.54
CA GLU A 215 -23.36 3.64 -0.58
C GLU A 215 -21.83 3.56 -0.47
N ALA A 216 -21.10 4.49 -1.07
CA ALA A 216 -19.64 4.55 -0.97
C ALA A 216 -19.17 4.79 0.47
N ILE A 217 -19.89 5.61 1.23
CA ILE A 217 -19.60 5.90 2.64
C ILE A 217 -20.03 4.73 3.54
N ILE A 218 -21.25 4.18 3.37
CA ILE A 218 -21.75 3.07 4.21
C ILE A 218 -20.90 1.82 4.05
N HIS A 219 -20.49 1.51 2.81
CA HIS A 219 -19.77 0.30 2.48
C HIS A 219 -18.25 0.50 2.42
N TYR A 220 -17.72 1.56 3.04
CA TYR A 220 -16.28 1.80 3.13
C TYR A 220 -15.63 0.76 4.04
N ARG A 221 -15.38 -0.45 3.52
CA ARG A 221 -14.80 -1.53 4.32
C ARG A 221 -13.32 -1.27 4.53
N ALA A 222 -12.85 -1.34 5.78
CA ALA A 222 -11.41 -1.21 6.09
C ALA A 222 -10.53 -2.20 5.29
N GLU A 223 -11.07 -3.38 4.96
CA GLU A 223 -10.38 -4.43 4.20
C GLU A 223 -10.56 -4.34 2.67
N ALA A 224 -11.59 -3.62 2.20
CA ALA A 224 -11.92 -3.44 0.79
C ALA A 224 -12.36 -1.98 0.55
N ARG A 225 -11.39 -1.15 0.17
CA ARG A 225 -11.54 0.31 -0.04
C ARG A 225 -12.17 0.63 -1.41
N SER A 226 -13.26 -0.06 -1.75
CA SER A 226 -13.98 0.13 -3.00
C SER A 226 -14.51 1.55 -3.09
N TYR A 227 -14.34 2.19 -4.25
CA TYR A 227 -14.76 3.59 -4.46
C TYR A 227 -14.23 4.61 -3.43
N ALA A 228 -13.15 4.30 -2.70
CA ALA A 228 -12.60 5.21 -1.68
C ALA A 228 -12.27 6.60 -2.23
N TRP A 229 -11.83 6.66 -3.49
CA TRP A 229 -11.54 7.88 -4.23
C TRP A 229 -12.75 8.82 -4.40
N GLU A 230 -14.00 8.33 -4.32
CA GLU A 230 -15.19 9.17 -4.27
C GLU A 230 -15.31 9.87 -2.93
N VAL A 231 -15.12 9.13 -1.84
CA VAL A 231 -15.15 9.65 -0.47
C VAL A 231 -14.02 10.66 -0.27
N ASP A 232 -12.81 10.38 -0.78
CA ASP A 232 -11.68 11.30 -0.75
C ASP A 232 -11.99 12.61 -1.48
N SER A 233 -12.50 12.53 -2.71
CA SER A 233 -12.80 13.72 -3.52
C SER A 233 -13.98 14.52 -2.97
N PHE A 234 -15.04 13.85 -2.51
CA PHE A 234 -16.17 14.53 -1.88
C PHE A 234 -15.75 15.22 -0.57
N SER A 235 -14.99 14.52 0.28
CA SER A 235 -14.49 15.08 1.55
C SER A 235 -13.57 16.27 1.31
N PHE A 236 -12.68 16.17 0.31
CA PHE A 236 -11.83 17.30 -0.07
C PHE A 236 -12.66 18.52 -0.47
N TRP A 237 -13.68 18.31 -1.32
CA TRP A 237 -14.57 19.37 -1.78
C TRP A 237 -15.38 19.98 -0.63
N ILE A 238 -15.96 19.15 0.23
CA ILE A 238 -16.84 19.63 1.31
C ILE A 238 -16.03 20.38 2.39
N ILE A 239 -14.81 19.93 2.71
CA ILE A 239 -13.90 20.65 3.61
C ILE A 239 -13.54 22.02 3.02
N LYS A 240 -13.23 22.09 1.72
CA LYS A 240 -12.92 23.38 1.06
C LYS A 240 -14.12 24.32 1.00
N LYS A 241 -15.34 23.79 0.83
CA LYS A 241 -16.56 24.60 0.69
C LYS A 241 -17.13 25.05 2.03
N TYR A 242 -17.09 24.20 3.06
CA TYR A 242 -17.80 24.40 4.33
C TYR A 242 -16.90 24.46 5.57
N GLY A 243 -15.60 24.22 5.42
CA GLY A 243 -14.64 24.21 6.51
C GLY A 243 -14.47 22.83 7.15
N VAL A 244 -13.29 22.62 7.73
CA VAL A 244 -12.90 21.37 8.40
C VAL A 244 -13.69 21.11 9.67
N GLU A 245 -14.11 22.15 10.42
CA GLU A 245 -14.91 22.01 11.64
C GLU A 245 -16.23 21.26 11.39
N LYS A 246 -16.94 21.60 10.31
CA LYS A 246 -18.16 20.90 9.91
C LYS A 246 -17.87 19.45 9.51
N PHE A 247 -16.75 19.22 8.83
CA PHE A 247 -16.33 17.86 8.49
C PHE A 247 -16.02 17.02 9.74
N ILE A 248 -15.29 17.57 10.71
CA ILE A 248 -15.01 16.91 12.00
C ILE A 248 -16.31 16.63 12.77
N THR A 249 -17.25 17.56 12.76
CA THR A 249 -18.57 17.35 13.37
C THR A 249 -19.31 16.20 12.70
N THR A 250 -19.26 16.12 11.37
CA THR A 250 -19.83 15.01 10.59
C THR A 250 -19.18 13.69 10.97
N TYR A 251 -17.84 13.64 11.01
CA TYR A 251 -17.05 12.48 11.41
C TYR A 251 -17.43 11.97 12.81
N LYS A 252 -17.60 12.87 13.78
CA LYS A 252 -18.03 12.48 15.15
C LYS A 252 -19.44 11.89 15.16
N LEU A 253 -20.38 12.55 14.49
CA LEU A 253 -21.79 12.16 14.56
C LEU A 253 -22.11 10.89 13.75
N ILE A 254 -21.39 10.63 12.65
CA ILE A 254 -21.63 9.46 11.79
C ILE A 254 -21.29 8.13 12.48
N ALA A 255 -20.49 8.18 13.54
CA ALA A 255 -20.19 7.02 14.37
C ALA A 255 -21.45 6.46 15.09
N GLU A 256 -22.37 7.35 15.45
CA GLU A 256 -23.47 7.07 16.37
C GLU A 256 -24.86 7.29 15.73
N ASN A 257 -24.93 7.88 14.53
CA ASN A 257 -26.17 8.32 13.91
C ASN A 257 -26.32 7.86 12.45
N PRO A 258 -27.57 7.74 11.95
CA PRO A 258 -27.82 7.43 10.54
C PRO A 258 -27.24 8.50 9.60
N ILE A 259 -26.47 8.05 8.62
CA ILE A 259 -25.70 8.91 7.70
C ILE A 259 -26.52 10.05 7.07
N PRO A 260 -27.69 9.81 6.44
CA PRO A 260 -28.42 10.88 5.75
C PRO A 260 -28.86 12.01 6.68
N ARG A 261 -29.12 11.69 7.96
CA ARG A 261 -29.54 12.67 8.97
C ARG A 261 -28.38 13.56 9.38
N VAL A 262 -27.18 12.99 9.56
CA VAL A 262 -25.98 13.74 9.97
C VAL A 262 -25.65 14.85 8.97
N PHE A 263 -25.66 14.56 7.67
CA PHE A 263 -25.33 15.57 6.66
C PHE A 263 -26.34 16.72 6.63
N LYS A 264 -27.63 16.41 6.76
CA LYS A 264 -28.67 17.44 6.86
C LYS A 264 -28.51 18.31 8.10
N ASP A 265 -28.24 17.69 9.25
CA ASP A 265 -28.11 18.41 10.52
C ASP A 265 -26.86 19.32 10.54
N VAL A 266 -25.75 18.90 9.93
CA VAL A 266 -24.48 19.66 9.94
C VAL A 266 -24.39 20.70 8.81
N TYR A 267 -24.83 20.35 7.59
CA TYR A 267 -24.69 21.20 6.41
C TYR A 267 -25.98 21.95 6.03
N GLY A 268 -27.12 21.62 6.65
CA GLY A 268 -28.42 22.21 6.36
C GLY A 268 -29.12 21.64 5.12
N VAL A 269 -28.46 20.74 4.39
CA VAL A 269 -28.93 20.13 3.14
C VAL A 269 -28.64 18.64 3.13
N SER A 270 -29.43 17.87 2.37
CA SER A 270 -29.27 16.42 2.28
C SER A 270 -27.94 15.98 1.65
N LEU A 271 -27.51 14.74 1.90
CA LEU A 271 -26.33 14.17 1.24
C LEU A 271 -26.52 14.13 -0.28
N GLU A 272 -27.73 13.86 -0.74
CA GLU A 272 -28.09 13.80 -2.17
C GLU A 272 -27.99 15.18 -2.85
N GLU A 273 -28.30 16.26 -2.14
CA GLU A 273 -28.08 17.63 -2.63
C GLU A 273 -26.59 17.98 -2.67
N LEU A 274 -25.84 17.65 -1.62
CA LEU A 274 -24.38 17.85 -1.58
C LEU A 274 -23.67 17.06 -2.68
N GLU A 275 -24.09 15.82 -2.93
CA GLU A 275 -23.60 14.96 -4.00
C GLU A 275 -23.82 15.60 -5.37
N ARG A 276 -25.02 16.12 -5.63
CA ARG A 276 -25.35 16.80 -6.89
C ARG A 276 -24.46 18.02 -7.13
N ASP A 277 -24.25 18.83 -6.10
CA ASP A 277 -23.38 20.00 -6.14
C ASP A 277 -21.91 19.61 -6.42
N TRP A 278 -21.42 18.57 -5.76
CA TRP A 278 -20.08 18.04 -5.96
C TRP A 278 -19.88 17.47 -7.36
N LEU A 279 -20.82 16.68 -7.87
CA LEU A 279 -20.80 16.16 -9.23
C LEU A 279 -20.84 17.29 -10.27
N ALA A 280 -21.63 18.35 -10.04
CA ALA A 280 -21.64 19.53 -10.90
C ALA A 280 -20.28 20.25 -10.91
N PHE A 281 -19.63 20.36 -9.74
CA PHE A 281 -18.28 20.89 -9.62
C PHE A 281 -17.26 20.05 -10.40
N LEU A 282 -17.31 18.71 -10.26
CA LEU A 282 -16.42 17.80 -10.98
C LEU A 282 -16.62 17.91 -12.49
N LYS A 283 -17.87 17.89 -12.97
CA LYS A 283 -18.18 18.04 -14.39
C LYS A 283 -17.67 19.36 -14.96
N LYS A 284 -17.85 20.47 -14.23
CA LYS A 284 -17.39 21.79 -14.66
C LYS A 284 -15.87 21.90 -14.74
N SER A 285 -15.15 21.30 -13.79
CA SER A 285 -13.71 21.53 -13.60
C SER A 285 -12.84 20.43 -14.23
N TYR A 286 -13.36 19.21 -14.33
CA TYR A 286 -12.63 17.99 -14.71
C TYR A 286 -13.44 17.08 -15.66
N GLY A 287 -14.52 17.56 -16.27
CA GLY A 287 -15.45 16.74 -17.05
C GLY A 287 -14.85 16.05 -18.29
N ASN A 288 -13.63 16.41 -18.71
CA ASN A 288 -12.94 15.80 -19.85
C ASN A 288 -11.83 14.80 -19.44
N GLU A 289 -11.59 14.60 -18.14
CA GLU A 289 -10.55 13.68 -17.68
C GLU A 289 -10.92 12.23 -18.03
N THR A 290 -10.00 11.49 -18.65
CA THR A 290 -10.16 10.04 -18.94
C THR A 290 -8.82 9.29 -18.82
N PHE A 291 -7.81 9.92 -18.23
CA PHE A 291 -6.44 9.41 -18.19
C PHE A 291 -6.30 8.08 -17.44
N THR A 292 -7.26 7.72 -16.58
CA THR A 292 -7.28 6.44 -15.86
C THR A 292 -7.62 5.24 -16.75
N LYS A 293 -8.02 5.45 -18.02
CA LYS A 293 -8.38 4.40 -18.98
C LYS A 293 -7.30 3.31 -19.11
N THR A 294 -6.03 3.70 -19.04
CA THR A 294 -4.86 2.83 -19.20
C THR A 294 -4.29 2.33 -17.86
N THR A 295 -5.10 2.31 -16.80
CA THR A 295 -4.70 1.73 -15.50
C THR A 295 -5.02 0.25 -15.40
N ILE A 296 -4.26 -0.47 -14.57
CA ILE A 296 -4.47 -1.91 -14.34
C ILE A 296 -5.82 -2.22 -13.70
N VAL A 297 -6.36 -1.33 -12.86
CA VAL A 297 -7.67 -1.53 -12.24
C VAL A 297 -8.79 -1.41 -13.28
N VAL A 298 -8.69 -0.48 -14.23
CA VAL A 298 -9.67 -0.35 -15.32
C VAL A 298 -9.57 -1.52 -16.27
N LEU A 299 -8.35 -1.97 -16.60
CA LEU A 299 -8.15 -3.20 -17.37
C LEU A 299 -8.82 -4.39 -16.66
N ALA A 300 -8.56 -4.59 -15.37
CA ALA A 300 -9.15 -5.66 -14.57
C ALA A 300 -10.69 -5.64 -14.57
N ALA A 301 -11.29 -4.47 -14.40
CA ALA A 301 -12.74 -4.29 -14.37
C ALA A 301 -13.44 -4.51 -15.73
N ARG A 302 -12.68 -4.59 -16.84
CA ARG A 302 -13.21 -4.77 -18.20
C ARG A 302 -13.03 -6.19 -18.73
N ASN A 303 -12.94 -7.19 -17.85
CA ASN A 303 -12.88 -8.62 -18.17
C ASN A 303 -11.87 -8.94 -19.29
N PRO A 304 -10.58 -8.65 -19.09
CA PRO A 304 -9.60 -8.81 -20.14
C PRO A 304 -9.44 -10.29 -20.50
N LEU A 305 -9.21 -10.57 -21.78
CA LEU A 305 -8.73 -11.86 -22.22
C LEU A 305 -7.22 -11.91 -21.99
N ILE A 306 -6.77 -12.79 -21.10
CA ILE A 306 -5.34 -13.02 -20.89
C ILE A 306 -4.85 -14.01 -21.94
N ILE A 307 -3.89 -13.58 -22.75
CA ILE A 307 -3.25 -14.41 -23.79
C ILE A 307 -1.82 -14.71 -23.34
N TYR A 308 -1.48 -15.98 -23.17
CA TYR A 308 -0.10 -16.37 -22.84
C TYR A 308 0.59 -17.03 -24.02
N ASP A 309 1.89 -16.79 -24.16
CA ASP A 309 2.71 -17.47 -25.16
C ASP A 309 2.97 -18.93 -24.75
N ASP A 310 2.21 -19.83 -25.38
CA ASP A 310 2.20 -21.26 -25.07
C ASP A 310 3.39 -22.03 -25.66
N SER A 311 4.28 -21.35 -26.40
CA SER A 311 5.62 -21.87 -26.71
C SER A 311 6.43 -22.10 -25.42
N TYR A 312 6.07 -21.40 -24.34
CA TYR A 312 6.70 -21.50 -23.02
C TYR A 312 5.67 -21.93 -21.98
N LYS A 313 5.58 -23.24 -21.72
CA LYS A 313 4.57 -23.85 -20.83
C LYS A 313 4.48 -23.19 -19.44
N GLN A 314 5.58 -22.65 -18.92
CA GLN A 314 5.61 -21.99 -17.61
C GLN A 314 4.74 -20.71 -17.55
N LEU A 315 4.47 -20.07 -18.69
CA LEU A 315 3.68 -18.84 -18.74
C LEU A 315 2.19 -19.07 -18.48
N LYS A 316 1.69 -20.31 -18.62
CA LYS A 316 0.31 -20.65 -18.25
C LYS A 316 0.04 -20.35 -16.78
N ASN A 317 0.89 -20.85 -15.87
CA ASN A 317 0.70 -20.64 -14.43
C ASN A 317 0.76 -19.16 -14.06
N VAL A 318 1.63 -18.41 -14.72
CA VAL A 318 1.73 -16.95 -14.54
C VAL A 318 0.45 -16.24 -14.96
N ALA A 319 -0.13 -16.63 -16.10
CA ALA A 319 -1.37 -16.05 -16.58
C ALA A 319 -2.55 -16.35 -15.64
N GLU A 320 -2.63 -17.55 -15.07
CA GLU A 320 -3.63 -17.90 -14.05
C GLU A 320 -3.41 -17.10 -12.75
N ASP A 321 -2.17 -16.97 -12.27
CA ASP A 321 -1.88 -16.14 -11.09
C ASP A 321 -2.30 -14.67 -11.31
N ILE A 322 -2.01 -14.12 -12.49
CA ILE A 322 -2.41 -12.77 -12.87
C ILE A 322 -3.93 -12.64 -12.92
N LYS A 323 -4.64 -13.63 -13.47
CA LYS A 323 -6.11 -13.67 -13.47
C LYS A 323 -6.66 -13.44 -12.06
N TYR A 324 -6.24 -14.24 -11.09
CA TYR A 324 -6.72 -14.10 -9.70
C TYR A 324 -6.41 -12.72 -9.09
N ILE A 325 -5.28 -12.13 -9.45
CA ILE A 325 -4.89 -10.79 -8.98
C ILE A 325 -5.82 -9.72 -9.55
N LEU A 326 -6.08 -9.76 -10.86
CA LEU A 326 -6.93 -8.81 -11.55
C LEU A 326 -8.38 -8.92 -11.05
N GLU A 327 -8.91 -10.13 -10.88
CA GLU A 327 -10.21 -10.35 -10.26
C GLU A 327 -10.28 -9.71 -8.86
N GLY A 328 -9.23 -9.90 -8.05
CA GLY A 328 -9.10 -9.25 -6.76
C GLY A 328 -9.05 -7.72 -6.83
N PHE A 329 -8.43 -7.13 -7.86
CA PHE A 329 -8.46 -5.67 -8.06
C PHE A 329 -9.83 -5.18 -8.49
N ALA A 330 -10.49 -5.85 -9.43
CA ALA A 330 -11.84 -5.49 -9.87
C ALA A 330 -12.82 -5.46 -8.69
N TYR A 331 -12.76 -6.48 -7.83
CA TYR A 331 -13.59 -6.54 -6.63
C TYR A 331 -13.22 -5.47 -5.60
N ARG A 332 -11.93 -5.33 -5.25
CA ARG A 332 -11.50 -4.39 -4.19
C ARG A 332 -11.64 -2.91 -4.56
N PHE A 333 -11.64 -2.55 -5.84
CA PHE A 333 -11.76 -1.16 -6.29
C PHE A 333 -13.18 -0.80 -6.74
N PHE A 334 -13.91 -1.76 -7.33
CA PHE A 334 -15.19 -1.50 -7.98
C PHE A 334 -16.32 -2.45 -7.57
N GLU A 335 -16.07 -3.42 -6.68
CA GLU A 335 -17.03 -4.48 -6.30
C GLU A 335 -17.51 -5.32 -7.50
N ILE A 336 -16.67 -5.45 -8.54
CA ILE A 336 -16.98 -6.21 -9.75
C ILE A 336 -16.42 -7.62 -9.63
N GLU A 337 -17.28 -8.62 -9.78
CA GLU A 337 -16.88 -10.01 -10.03
C GLU A 337 -16.49 -10.15 -11.50
N ALA A 338 -15.20 -10.04 -11.79
CA ALA A 338 -14.69 -10.09 -13.15
C ALA A 338 -14.64 -11.54 -13.68
N ASP A 339 -15.06 -11.76 -14.93
CA ASP A 339 -14.95 -13.04 -15.63
C ASP A 339 -13.74 -13.01 -16.58
N ILE A 340 -12.56 -13.20 -15.99
CA ILE A 340 -11.29 -13.13 -16.71
C ILE A 340 -10.96 -14.50 -17.29
N ARG A 341 -10.71 -14.56 -18.60
CA ARG A 341 -10.39 -15.80 -19.32
C ARG A 341 -8.92 -15.85 -19.67
N VAL A 342 -8.34 -17.04 -19.62
CA VAL A 342 -6.93 -17.30 -19.98
C VAL A 342 -6.90 -18.25 -21.17
N VAL A 343 -6.21 -17.85 -22.25
CA VAL A 343 -6.08 -18.64 -23.48
C VAL A 343 -4.64 -18.69 -23.99
N PRO A 344 -4.19 -19.81 -24.57
CA PRO A 344 -2.89 -19.88 -25.23
C PRO A 344 -2.90 -19.08 -26.54
N PHE A 345 -1.76 -18.46 -26.88
CA PHE A 345 -1.62 -17.69 -28.12
C PHE A 345 -1.89 -18.53 -29.37
N SER A 346 -1.48 -19.81 -29.40
CA SER A 346 -1.75 -20.72 -30.52
C SER A 346 -3.23 -20.85 -30.90
N GLN A 347 -4.18 -20.66 -29.96
CA GLN A 347 -5.62 -20.73 -30.24
C GLN A 347 -6.18 -19.46 -30.87
N VAL A 348 -5.50 -18.33 -30.72
CA VAL A 348 -5.97 -17.00 -31.17
C VAL A 348 -5.06 -16.38 -32.23
N LYS A 349 -3.94 -17.04 -32.56
CA LYS A 349 -2.90 -16.52 -33.46
C LYS A 349 -3.47 -16.07 -34.80
N ASP A 350 -4.33 -16.88 -35.42
CA ASP A 350 -4.84 -16.63 -36.77
C ASP A 350 -6.00 -15.61 -36.77
N SER A 351 -6.59 -15.34 -35.61
CA SER A 351 -7.71 -14.41 -35.42
C SER A 351 -7.36 -13.22 -34.52
N ILE A 352 -6.06 -12.95 -34.31
CA ILE A 352 -5.59 -12.00 -33.30
C ILE A 352 -6.12 -10.58 -33.52
N ASP A 353 -6.33 -10.19 -34.78
CA ASP A 353 -6.95 -8.93 -35.16
C ASP A 353 -8.38 -8.81 -34.62
N ASN A 354 -9.21 -9.83 -34.84
CA ASN A 354 -10.59 -9.87 -34.36
C ASN A 354 -10.62 -9.90 -32.83
N VAL A 355 -9.73 -10.68 -32.21
CA VAL A 355 -9.62 -10.75 -30.75
C VAL A 355 -9.32 -9.37 -30.16
N LEU A 356 -8.37 -8.61 -30.71
CA LEU A 356 -8.01 -7.28 -30.22
C LEU A 356 -9.05 -6.19 -30.54
N ARG A 357 -9.90 -6.39 -31.55
CA ARG A 357 -11.05 -5.51 -31.83
C ARG A 357 -12.18 -5.70 -30.82
N GLU A 358 -12.43 -6.95 -30.44
CA GLU A 358 -13.59 -7.32 -29.63
C GLU A 358 -13.29 -7.36 -28.13
N ASN A 359 -12.02 -7.50 -27.74
CA ASN A 359 -11.64 -7.74 -26.35
C ASN A 359 -10.56 -6.75 -25.89
N ASN A 360 -10.62 -6.40 -24.61
CA ASN A 360 -9.43 -5.91 -23.91
C ASN A 360 -8.52 -7.11 -23.66
N VAL A 361 -7.21 -6.93 -23.84
CA VAL A 361 -6.26 -8.04 -23.80
C VAL A 361 -5.13 -7.75 -22.82
N LEU A 362 -4.70 -8.78 -22.11
CA LEU A 362 -3.41 -8.80 -21.42
C LEU A 362 -2.55 -9.92 -21.98
N ALA A 363 -1.47 -9.57 -22.66
CA ALA A 363 -0.53 -10.54 -23.20
C ALA A 363 0.61 -10.82 -22.21
N VAL A 364 0.90 -12.10 -21.96
CA VAL A 364 2.08 -12.56 -21.20
C VAL A 364 3.02 -13.28 -22.17
N THR A 365 4.15 -12.66 -22.46
CA THR A 365 4.94 -13.02 -23.64
C THR A 365 6.46 -12.91 -23.43
N TYR A 366 7.21 -13.64 -24.25
CA TYR A 366 8.66 -13.58 -24.33
C TYR A 366 9.10 -12.62 -25.45
N SER A 367 10.13 -11.82 -25.22
CA SER A 367 10.53 -10.73 -26.13
C SER A 367 10.89 -11.17 -27.56
N LYS A 368 11.30 -12.41 -27.77
CA LYS A 368 11.61 -12.94 -29.12
C LYS A 368 10.50 -13.79 -29.73
N SER A 369 9.30 -13.78 -29.16
CA SER A 369 8.22 -14.63 -29.64
C SER A 369 7.30 -13.96 -30.63
N THR A 370 6.68 -14.78 -31.48
CA THR A 370 5.66 -14.35 -32.43
C THR A 370 4.46 -13.71 -31.72
N ALA A 371 4.15 -14.13 -30.49
CA ALA A 371 3.10 -13.51 -29.69
C ALA A 371 3.42 -12.05 -29.39
N PHE A 372 4.64 -11.75 -28.93
CA PHE A 372 5.07 -10.37 -28.66
C PHE A 372 5.02 -9.50 -29.92
N TYR A 373 5.56 -10.02 -31.03
CA TYR A 373 5.55 -9.33 -32.31
C TYR A 373 4.13 -8.92 -32.74
N ASN A 374 3.16 -9.83 -32.60
CA ASN A 374 1.77 -9.53 -32.96
C ASN A 374 1.17 -8.47 -32.05
N MET A 375 1.37 -8.55 -30.73
CA MET A 375 0.79 -7.59 -29.78
C MET A 375 1.29 -6.17 -29.99
N VAL A 376 2.61 -6.01 -30.14
CA VAL A 376 3.26 -4.70 -30.33
C VAL A 376 2.72 -3.98 -31.58
N ARG A 377 2.46 -4.72 -32.67
CA ARG A 377 1.95 -4.14 -33.93
C ARG A 377 0.61 -3.41 -33.76
N TYR A 378 -0.19 -3.80 -32.77
CA TYR A 378 -1.51 -3.23 -32.52
C TYR A 378 -1.53 -2.13 -31.46
N SER A 379 -0.42 -1.91 -30.74
CA SER A 379 -0.30 -0.82 -29.76
C SER A 379 -0.32 0.54 -30.45
N LYS A 380 -1.16 1.45 -29.93
CA LYS A 380 -1.37 2.78 -30.50
C LYS A 380 -0.17 3.70 -30.30
N CYS A 381 0.52 3.64 -29.16
CA CYS A 381 1.49 4.66 -28.79
C CYS A 381 2.97 4.26 -28.98
N ARG A 382 3.24 3.02 -29.41
CA ARG A 382 4.60 2.50 -29.72
C ARG A 382 5.66 2.77 -28.64
N TYR A 383 5.25 2.81 -27.36
CA TYR A 383 6.20 2.91 -26.24
C TYR A 383 6.89 1.59 -25.95
N ILE A 384 6.30 0.50 -26.39
CA ILE A 384 6.88 -0.83 -26.37
C ILE A 384 7.08 -1.27 -27.82
N ASP A 385 8.28 -1.72 -28.18
CA ASP A 385 8.60 -2.20 -29.52
C ASP A 385 9.57 -3.37 -29.49
N ILE A 386 9.85 -3.98 -30.64
CA ILE A 386 10.81 -5.06 -30.80
C ILE A 386 12.22 -4.47 -30.94
N CYS A 387 13.21 -5.13 -30.35
CA CYS A 387 14.62 -4.88 -30.66
C CYS A 387 15.35 -6.19 -30.98
N ASN A 388 16.49 -6.12 -31.67
CA ASN A 388 17.18 -7.32 -32.19
C ASN A 388 17.47 -8.40 -31.12
N ASN A 389 17.70 -7.99 -29.86
CA ASN A 389 18.01 -8.88 -28.76
C ASN A 389 17.12 -8.69 -27.52
N GLY A 390 15.87 -8.29 -27.71
CA GLY A 390 14.92 -8.11 -26.61
C GLY A 390 13.71 -7.27 -26.98
N PHE A 391 13.34 -6.33 -26.11
CA PHE A 391 12.28 -5.36 -26.36
C PHE A 391 12.83 -3.93 -26.21
N SER A 392 12.15 -2.95 -26.76
CA SER A 392 12.38 -1.55 -26.43
C SER A 392 11.24 -1.01 -25.56
N PHE A 393 11.57 -0.11 -24.64
CA PHE A 393 10.62 0.64 -23.83
C PHE A 393 11.00 2.11 -23.82
N VAL A 394 10.09 3.01 -24.18
CA VAL A 394 10.32 4.47 -24.33
C VAL A 394 11.57 4.74 -25.19
N ARG A 395 11.72 3.99 -26.28
CA ARG A 395 12.83 4.07 -27.26
C ARG A 395 14.21 3.63 -26.75
N GLU A 396 14.29 3.04 -25.57
CA GLU A 396 15.51 2.40 -25.07
C GLU A 396 15.44 0.89 -25.25
N CYS A 397 16.51 0.27 -25.74
CA CYS A 397 16.56 -1.17 -25.97
C CYS A 397 17.01 -1.92 -24.70
N HIS A 398 16.18 -2.85 -24.24
CA HIS A 398 16.39 -3.68 -23.07
C HIS A 398 16.73 -5.10 -23.50
N THR A 399 17.99 -5.49 -23.32
CA THR A 399 18.57 -6.74 -23.84
C THR A 399 19.11 -7.67 -22.77
N SER A 400 19.17 -7.23 -21.50
CA SER A 400 19.67 -8.10 -20.42
C SER A 400 18.63 -9.17 -20.08
N ASN A 401 19.10 -10.33 -19.65
CA ASN A 401 18.24 -11.45 -19.26
C ASN A 401 17.33 -11.11 -18.06
N SER A 402 17.68 -10.08 -17.27
CA SER A 402 16.91 -9.67 -16.08
C SER A 402 15.73 -8.75 -16.39
N ASP A 403 15.67 -8.25 -17.63
CA ASP A 403 14.79 -7.18 -18.07
C ASP A 403 13.37 -7.72 -18.21
N THR A 404 12.44 -7.02 -17.58
CA THR A 404 11.00 -7.30 -17.68
C THR A 404 10.26 -5.98 -17.63
N VAL A 405 9.25 -5.81 -18.47
CA VAL A 405 8.35 -4.67 -18.38
C VAL A 405 6.92 -5.15 -18.50
N PHE A 406 6.03 -4.45 -17.79
CA PHE A 406 4.60 -4.57 -18.02
C PHE A 406 4.09 -3.17 -18.34
N VAL A 407 3.48 -3.00 -19.51
CA VAL A 407 2.88 -1.76 -20.00
C VAL A 407 1.39 -1.97 -20.24
N ILE A 408 0.55 -0.96 -19.98
CA ILE A 408 -0.87 -0.91 -20.38
C ILE A 408 -1.09 0.30 -21.28
N ASP A 409 -1.58 0.07 -22.49
CA ASP A 409 -1.86 1.09 -23.52
C ASP A 409 -3.21 0.81 -24.20
N GLU A 410 -3.55 1.62 -25.19
CA GLU A 410 -4.67 1.40 -26.10
C GLU A 410 -4.19 0.75 -27.40
N THR A 411 -5.09 0.01 -28.04
CA THR A 411 -4.90 -0.48 -29.41
C THR A 411 -5.34 0.59 -30.42
N HIS A 412 -5.05 0.36 -31.71
CA HIS A 412 -5.64 1.12 -32.81
C HIS A 412 -7.18 0.97 -32.92
N TYR A 413 -7.78 0.04 -32.17
CA TYR A 413 -9.23 -0.21 -32.10
C TYR A 413 -9.89 0.38 -30.85
N ASP A 414 -9.16 1.23 -30.11
CA ASP A 414 -9.60 1.87 -28.86
C ASP A 414 -9.96 0.91 -27.71
N THR A 415 -9.64 -0.38 -27.85
CA THR A 415 -9.57 -1.38 -26.77
C THR A 415 -8.28 -1.22 -25.95
N ILE A 416 -8.23 -1.80 -24.75
CA ILE A 416 -7.05 -1.75 -23.88
C ILE A 416 -6.16 -2.97 -24.15
N LEU A 417 -4.86 -2.74 -24.29
CA LEU A 417 -3.84 -3.76 -24.43
C LEU A 417 -2.78 -3.62 -23.34
N GLY A 418 -2.74 -4.60 -22.44
CA GLY A 418 -1.63 -4.83 -21.53
C GLY A 418 -0.61 -5.80 -22.13
N ILE A 419 0.68 -5.54 -21.95
CA ILE A 419 1.76 -6.43 -22.39
C ILE A 419 2.75 -6.60 -21.24
N ILE A 420 2.88 -7.83 -20.76
CA ILE A 420 3.96 -8.29 -19.88
C ILE A 420 4.98 -9.00 -20.75
N VAL A 421 6.18 -8.43 -20.86
CA VAL A 421 7.28 -9.00 -21.65
C VAL A 421 8.57 -9.05 -20.84
N GLY A 422 9.39 -10.06 -21.10
CA GLY A 422 10.74 -10.14 -20.57
C GLY A 422 11.68 -10.96 -21.44
N ASN A 423 12.97 -10.80 -21.17
CA ASN A 423 14.04 -11.55 -21.83
C ASN A 423 14.35 -12.89 -21.16
N ASN A 424 13.62 -13.26 -20.10
CA ASN A 424 13.74 -14.55 -19.41
C ASN A 424 12.40 -15.01 -18.79
N VAL A 425 11.91 -16.17 -19.22
CA VAL A 425 10.62 -16.75 -18.77
C VAL A 425 10.60 -17.06 -17.28
N THR A 426 11.68 -17.61 -16.72
CA THR A 426 11.78 -17.94 -15.29
C THR A 426 11.63 -16.71 -14.40
N LEU A 427 12.15 -15.56 -14.85
CA LEU A 427 11.99 -14.30 -14.12
C LEU A 427 10.58 -13.74 -14.23
N ILE A 428 9.91 -13.86 -15.38
CA ILE A 428 8.49 -13.52 -15.52
C ILE A 428 7.67 -14.37 -14.53
N THR A 429 7.97 -15.67 -14.43
CA THR A 429 7.29 -16.61 -13.52
C THR A 429 7.52 -16.31 -12.04
N ASN A 430 8.78 -16.11 -11.62
CA ASN A 430 9.09 -15.82 -10.21
C ASN A 430 8.50 -14.48 -9.71
N LYS A 431 8.13 -13.59 -10.63
CA LYS A 431 7.66 -12.22 -10.34
C LYS A 431 6.13 -12.06 -10.31
N ALA A 432 5.34 -13.06 -10.72
CA ALA A 432 3.87 -13.00 -10.71
C ALA A 432 3.28 -12.67 -9.32
N SER A 433 3.90 -13.19 -8.26
CA SER A 433 3.52 -12.90 -6.85
C SER A 433 3.74 -11.45 -6.40
N LEU A 434 4.40 -10.61 -7.20
CA LEU A 434 4.70 -9.21 -6.88
C LEU A 434 3.58 -8.27 -7.34
N LEU A 435 2.82 -8.65 -8.38
CA LEU A 435 1.56 -7.98 -8.75
C LEU A 435 0.53 -8.00 -7.60
N VAL A 436 0.55 -9.04 -6.75
CA VAL A 436 -0.32 -9.18 -5.55
C VAL A 436 0.07 -8.21 -4.43
N LYS A 437 1.37 -7.91 -4.29
CA LYS A 437 1.94 -7.30 -3.08
C LYS A 437 1.99 -5.78 -3.12
N ILE A 438 1.51 -5.17 -4.20
CA ILE A 438 1.75 -3.76 -4.46
C ILE A 438 0.44 -3.05 -4.81
N HIS A 439 0.27 -1.82 -4.33
CA HIS A 439 -0.92 -1.01 -4.57
C HIS A 439 -1.03 -0.60 -6.06
N PRO A 440 -2.18 -0.81 -6.75
CA PRO A 440 -2.32 -0.65 -8.21
C PRO A 440 -1.98 0.73 -8.79
N PHE A 441 -2.06 1.77 -7.98
CA PHE A 441 -1.71 3.15 -8.35
C PHE A 441 -0.30 3.55 -7.92
N SER A 442 0.43 2.65 -7.27
CA SER A 442 1.77 2.86 -6.70
C SER A 442 2.87 2.14 -7.48
N ILE A 443 2.67 1.85 -8.77
CA ILE A 443 3.68 1.16 -9.58
C ILE A 443 3.90 1.87 -10.90
N GLY A 444 5.13 2.38 -11.06
CA GLY A 444 5.70 3.05 -12.21
C GLY A 444 4.68 3.69 -13.14
N GLY A 445 3.82 4.52 -12.56
CA GLY A 445 2.99 5.42 -13.32
C GLY A 445 3.92 6.27 -14.19
N CYS A 446 3.80 6.16 -15.50
CA CYS A 446 4.45 7.07 -16.41
C CYS A 446 3.36 7.96 -17.00
N TYR A 447 3.41 9.25 -16.69
CA TYR A 447 2.49 10.21 -17.29
C TYR A 447 3.11 10.73 -18.57
N ILE A 448 2.63 10.24 -19.71
CA ILE A 448 3.17 10.62 -21.02
C ILE A 448 2.06 11.27 -21.84
N LYS A 449 2.26 12.53 -22.23
CA LYS A 449 1.35 13.28 -23.12
C LYS A 449 -0.13 13.23 -22.71
N GLY A 450 -0.42 13.39 -21.43
CA GLY A 450 -1.81 13.45 -20.95
C GLY A 450 -2.41 12.09 -20.55
N LYS A 451 -1.69 10.98 -20.76
CA LYS A 451 -2.14 9.62 -20.44
C LYS A 451 -1.32 9.01 -19.32
N LEU A 452 -1.97 8.19 -18.49
CA LEU A 452 -1.33 7.48 -17.40
C LEU A 452 -1.03 6.04 -17.81
N TYR A 453 0.23 5.75 -18.10
CA TYR A 453 0.71 4.39 -18.34
C TYR A 453 1.10 3.75 -17.02
N VAL A 454 0.85 2.46 -16.88
CA VAL A 454 1.39 1.66 -15.79
C VAL A 454 2.59 0.91 -16.33
N VAL A 455 3.77 1.13 -15.73
CA VAL A 455 5.04 0.52 -16.13
C VAL A 455 5.67 -0.15 -14.92
N PHE A 456 5.87 -1.46 -14.93
CA PHE A 456 6.59 -2.13 -13.83
C PHE A 456 8.11 -1.96 -14.00
N PRO A 457 8.87 -1.77 -12.88
CA PRO A 457 10.31 -1.57 -12.97
C PRO A 457 11.02 -2.78 -13.60
N HIS A 458 12.00 -2.45 -14.44
CA HIS A 458 12.88 -3.34 -15.20
C HIS A 458 13.54 -4.45 -14.37
N VAL A 459 13.90 -4.12 -13.12
CA VAL A 459 14.38 -5.05 -12.10
C VAL A 459 13.49 -4.87 -10.88
N ILE A 460 12.81 -5.94 -10.49
CA ILE A 460 12.14 -5.94 -9.19
C ILE A 460 13.23 -6.29 -8.18
N PRO A 461 13.51 -5.42 -7.18
CA PRO A 461 14.40 -5.80 -6.10
C PRO A 461 13.90 -7.14 -5.57
N LEU A 462 14.75 -8.16 -5.59
CA LEU A 462 14.46 -9.38 -4.85
C LEU A 462 14.07 -8.89 -3.47
N ALA A 463 12.82 -9.10 -3.05
CA ALA A 463 12.48 -8.99 -1.64
C ALA A 463 13.56 -9.83 -0.98
N LYS A 464 14.52 -9.18 -0.28
CA LYS A 464 15.57 -9.89 0.43
C LYS A 464 14.80 -10.96 1.15
N LYS A 465 15.07 -12.24 0.83
CA LYS A 465 14.40 -13.38 1.46
C LYS A 465 14.27 -12.95 2.89
N LYS A 466 13.04 -12.80 3.41
CA LYS A 466 12.85 -12.58 4.84
C LYS A 466 13.85 -13.55 5.44
N PRO A 467 14.85 -13.09 6.22
CA PRO A 467 15.66 -14.06 6.92
C PRO A 467 14.64 -14.97 7.57
N SER A 468 14.81 -16.28 7.43
CA SER A 468 13.98 -17.25 8.12
C SER A 468 14.22 -17.04 9.61
N VAL A 469 13.69 -15.94 10.15
CA VAL A 469 13.80 -15.54 11.53
C VAL A 469 12.82 -16.46 12.22
N MET A 470 13.40 -17.50 12.80
CA MET A 470 12.96 -18.06 14.08
C MET A 470 11.50 -18.51 14.18
N VAL A 471 10.87 -19.03 13.13
CA VAL A 471 9.70 -19.92 13.33
C VAL A 471 10.10 -21.14 14.16
N ARG A 472 11.38 -21.54 14.13
CA ARG A 472 11.93 -22.56 15.04
C ARG A 472 12.10 -22.08 16.49
N GLY A 473 12.14 -20.78 16.79
CA GLY A 473 12.23 -20.32 18.18
C GLY A 473 10.86 -20.21 18.84
N GLU A 474 9.92 -19.60 18.12
CA GLU A 474 8.57 -19.31 18.62
C GLU A 474 7.68 -20.55 18.77
N ILE A 475 7.93 -21.63 18.00
CA ILE A 475 7.20 -22.90 18.14
C ILE A 475 7.92 -23.87 19.08
N LEU A 476 9.25 -23.90 19.06
CA LEU A 476 10.03 -24.88 19.84
C LEU A 476 10.05 -24.54 21.33
N VAL A 477 10.05 -23.26 21.71
CA VAL A 477 10.03 -22.84 23.12
C VAL A 477 8.71 -23.23 23.83
N PRO A 478 7.52 -22.98 23.26
CA PRO A 478 6.26 -23.47 23.83
C PRO A 478 6.20 -25.00 23.87
N ILE A 479 6.68 -25.69 22.84
CA ILE A 479 6.72 -27.16 22.81
C ILE A 479 7.63 -27.72 23.91
N LEU A 480 8.82 -27.15 24.09
CA LEU A 480 9.77 -27.55 25.14
C LEU A 480 9.23 -27.23 26.54
N THR A 481 8.51 -26.11 26.69
CA THR A 481 7.88 -25.73 27.97
C THR A 481 6.72 -26.67 28.28
N LEU A 482 5.89 -27.01 27.29
CA LEU A 482 4.81 -27.98 27.44
C LEU A 482 5.34 -29.37 27.81
N LEU A 483 6.39 -29.84 27.14
CA LEU A 483 7.07 -31.11 27.44
C LEU A 483 7.67 -31.12 28.86
N ALA A 484 8.30 -30.03 29.29
CA ALA A 484 8.83 -29.91 30.65
C ALA A 484 7.71 -29.97 31.71
N VAL A 485 6.59 -29.29 31.48
CA VAL A 485 5.42 -29.33 32.37
C VAL A 485 4.79 -30.73 32.39
N LEU A 486 4.68 -31.41 31.25
CA LEU A 486 4.14 -32.77 31.17
C LEU A 486 5.01 -33.79 31.90
N LEU A 487 6.34 -33.69 31.76
CA LEU A 487 7.29 -34.53 32.48
C LEU A 487 7.23 -34.28 34.00
N LEU A 488 7.07 -33.02 34.41
CA LEU A 488 6.89 -32.65 35.82
C LEU A 488 5.58 -33.26 36.38
N TYR A 489 4.49 -33.17 35.62
CA TYR A 489 3.20 -33.75 35.99
C TYR A 489 3.28 -35.28 36.13
N ILE A 490 3.91 -35.98 35.20
CA ILE A 490 4.11 -37.44 35.25
C ILE A 490 4.97 -37.84 36.46
N ALA A 491 6.05 -37.10 36.74
CA ALA A 491 6.92 -37.34 37.89
C ALA A 491 6.17 -37.16 39.22
N LEU A 492 5.36 -36.11 39.33
CA LEU A 492 4.50 -35.86 40.50
C LEU A 492 3.42 -36.95 40.65
N ARG A 493 2.78 -37.38 39.56
CA ARG A 493 1.74 -38.42 39.59
C ARG A 493 2.31 -39.79 40.01
N LYS A 494 3.50 -40.16 39.53
CA LYS A 494 4.19 -41.39 39.97
C LYS A 494 4.62 -41.34 41.45
N HIS A 495 4.86 -40.14 41.98
CA HIS A 495 5.10 -39.97 43.41
C HIS A 495 3.83 -40.16 44.24
N VAL A 496 2.67 -39.62 43.80
CA VAL A 496 1.40 -39.77 44.52
C VAL A 496 0.87 -41.22 44.54
N VAL A 497 1.08 -41.98 43.45
CA VAL A 497 0.63 -43.39 43.38
C VAL A 497 1.47 -44.34 44.24
N LYS A 498 2.69 -43.94 44.64
CA LYS A 498 3.52 -44.71 45.60
C LYS A 498 3.20 -44.44 47.08
N PHE A 499 2.25 -43.54 47.35
CA PHE A 499 1.79 -43.18 48.70
C PHE A 499 0.31 -43.55 48.95
N LYS A 500 -0.29 -44.39 48.10
CA LYS A 500 -1.52 -45.11 48.40
C LYS A 500 -1.22 -46.56 48.73
#